data_AF-A0A6J6NRX7-F1
#
_entry.id   AF-A0A6J6NRX7-F1
#
_cell.length_a   1.000
_cell.length_b   1.000
_cell.length_c   1.000
_cell.angle_alpha   90.00
_cell.angle_beta   90.00
_cell.angle_gamma   90.00
#
_symmetry.space_group_name_H-M   'P 1'
#
loop_
_entity.id
_entity.type
_entity.pdbx_description
1 polymer ?
#
loop_
_entity_poly.entity_id
_entity_poly.type
_entity_poly.pdbx_seq_one_letter_code
_entity_poly.pdbx_strand_id
1 'polypeptide(L)'
;MFEWLKRLRKVAKQLTLTPRSEDKPARNTKAINLKPYTPEPKAFLGQLAYLQLSNFEILTAALKYSPNTSYKAELSEAAAKSFDKYRQLSKKLVELGADPAAEMNPFKERIAVFHSNTIGLDWYEVVVKVYLTSGLLDDFYSRLASGLDDELQAEVEKALKDKTFEKFAKRVLTEAIEADPVLGSRLALWGRRLMGDVLLELRAAFDNRKLAHIPKTKKLSVEEENQVNLAAYSKLEPLISELTGAHSSRMEVIGLTA
;
A
#
# COMPACT_ATOMS: atom_id res chain seq x y z
N MET A 1 -50.76 36.39 -21.54
CA MET A 1 -50.50 35.54 -20.35
C MET A 1 -49.42 34.53 -20.75
N PHE A 2 -48.25 34.58 -20.12
CA PHE A 2 -46.97 34.13 -20.67
C PHE A 2 -46.80 32.60 -20.83
N GLU A 3 -46.74 32.11 -22.08
CA GLU A 3 -46.46 30.71 -22.49
C GLU A 3 -45.04 30.21 -22.10
N TRP A 4 -44.12 31.13 -21.73
CA TRP A 4 -42.75 30.81 -21.33
C TRP A 4 -42.66 29.98 -20.03
N LEU A 5 -43.65 30.08 -19.14
CA LEU A 5 -43.64 29.36 -17.85
C LEU A 5 -43.89 27.85 -17.98
N LYS A 6 -44.44 27.37 -19.11
CA LYS A 6 -44.72 25.93 -19.33
C LYS A 6 -43.47 25.11 -19.67
N ARG A 7 -42.35 25.74 -20.03
CA ARG A 7 -41.08 25.05 -20.34
C ARG A 7 -40.24 24.66 -19.12
N LEU A 8 -40.59 25.14 -17.92
CA LEU A 8 -39.84 24.88 -16.68
C LEU A 8 -40.24 23.57 -15.98
N ARG A 9 -41.26 22.85 -16.45
CA ARG A 9 -41.60 21.49 -15.98
C ARG A 9 -41.02 20.41 -16.90
N LYS A 10 -39.71 20.47 -17.18
CA LYS A 10 -38.99 19.24 -17.49
C LYS A 10 -38.64 18.61 -16.14
N VAL A 11 -39.36 17.54 -15.82
CA VAL A 11 -39.12 16.60 -14.72
C VAL A 11 -37.63 16.57 -14.40
N ALA A 12 -37.24 17.11 -13.24
CA ALA A 12 -35.91 16.88 -12.70
C ALA A 12 -35.77 15.36 -12.60
N LYS A 13 -34.98 14.75 -13.49
CA LYS A 13 -34.57 13.36 -13.31
C LYS A 13 -33.96 13.31 -11.92
N GLN A 14 -34.62 12.60 -11.02
CA GLN A 14 -34.09 12.29 -9.71
C GLN A 14 -32.75 11.59 -9.98
N LEU A 15 -31.64 12.29 -9.74
CA LEU A 15 -30.30 11.74 -9.86
C LEU A 15 -30.15 10.77 -8.69
N THR A 16 -30.63 9.55 -8.87
CA THR A 16 -30.39 8.47 -7.93
C THR A 16 -28.94 8.03 -8.14
N LEU A 17 -28.14 8.16 -7.09
CA LEU A 17 -26.83 7.51 -7.04
C LEU A 17 -27.09 6.01 -7.05
N THR A 18 -26.63 5.33 -8.09
CA THR A 18 -26.60 3.87 -8.10
C THR A 18 -25.79 3.39 -6.90
N PRO A 19 -26.30 2.45 -6.08
CA PRO A 19 -25.53 1.87 -4.99
C PRO A 19 -24.18 1.35 -5.51
N ARG A 20 -23.09 1.60 -4.76
CA ARG A 20 -21.71 1.18 -5.09
C ARG A 20 -21.55 -0.35 -5.21
N SER A 21 -22.59 -1.13 -4.89
CA SER A 21 -22.65 -2.60 -4.96
C SER A 21 -22.90 -3.17 -6.34
N GLU A 22 -23.17 -2.36 -7.37
CA GLU A 22 -22.99 -2.83 -8.73
C GLU A 22 -21.49 -2.86 -9.00
N ASP A 23 -20.92 -4.07 -9.00
CA ASP A 23 -19.60 -4.40 -9.56
C ASP A 23 -19.50 -3.81 -10.97
N LYS A 24 -19.20 -2.52 -11.06
CA LYS A 24 -18.65 -1.96 -12.28
C LYS A 24 -17.32 -2.67 -12.43
N PRO A 25 -17.12 -3.48 -13.50
CA PRO A 25 -15.79 -3.99 -13.77
C PRO A 25 -14.88 -2.77 -13.75
N ALA A 26 -13.82 -2.83 -12.93
CA ALA A 26 -12.78 -1.81 -12.92
C ALA A 26 -12.56 -1.40 -14.37
N ARG A 27 -12.58 -0.09 -14.66
CA ARG A 27 -12.31 0.45 -16.00
C ARG A 27 -11.25 -0.44 -16.63
N ASN A 28 -11.51 -0.93 -17.83
CA ASN A 28 -10.71 -1.93 -18.54
C ASN A 28 -9.30 -1.38 -18.87
N THR A 29 -8.52 -1.04 -17.84
CA THR A 29 -7.11 -0.73 -17.89
C THR A 29 -6.42 -2.08 -17.97
N LYS A 30 -5.82 -2.37 -19.13
CA LYS A 30 -4.86 -3.47 -19.22
C LYS A 30 -3.88 -3.30 -18.06
N ALA A 31 -3.78 -4.34 -17.22
CA ALA A 31 -2.83 -4.35 -16.12
C ALA A 31 -1.44 -4.01 -16.65
N ILE A 32 -0.78 -3.06 -15.99
CA ILE A 32 0.57 -2.67 -16.38
C ILE A 32 1.51 -3.87 -16.26
N ASN A 33 2.33 -4.08 -17.29
CA ASN A 33 3.42 -5.03 -17.20
C ASN A 33 4.55 -4.42 -16.35
N LEU A 34 4.77 -4.96 -15.15
CA LEU A 34 5.79 -4.48 -14.21
C LEU A 34 7.18 -5.08 -14.46
N LYS A 35 7.29 -6.15 -15.26
CA LYS A 35 8.57 -6.83 -15.52
C LYS A 35 9.69 -5.87 -15.94
N PRO A 36 9.48 -4.95 -16.90
CA PRO A 36 10.54 -4.04 -17.34
C PRO A 36 10.97 -3.05 -16.26
N TYR A 37 10.13 -2.81 -15.27
CA TYR A 37 10.33 -1.79 -14.24
C TYR A 37 10.76 -2.37 -12.89
N THR A 38 10.86 -3.70 -12.80
CA THR A 38 11.35 -4.39 -11.61
C THR A 38 12.80 -3.96 -11.35
N PRO A 39 13.15 -3.54 -10.11
CA PRO A 39 14.52 -3.26 -9.73
C PRO A 39 15.42 -4.50 -9.85
N GLU A 40 16.73 -4.28 -9.78
CA GLU A 40 17.69 -5.39 -9.65
C GLU A 40 17.36 -6.25 -8.42
N PRO A 41 17.53 -7.59 -8.47
CA PRO A 41 17.08 -8.52 -7.43
C PRO A 41 17.50 -8.14 -6.01
N LYS A 42 18.76 -7.71 -5.81
CA LYS A 42 19.29 -7.32 -4.50
C LYS A 42 18.62 -6.06 -3.94
N ALA A 43 18.45 -5.04 -4.79
CA ALA A 43 17.76 -3.81 -4.41
C ALA A 43 16.28 -4.07 -4.12
N PHE A 44 15.62 -4.92 -4.92
CA PHE A 44 14.24 -5.34 -4.68
C PHE A 44 14.09 -5.99 -3.29
N LEU A 45 14.93 -6.98 -2.99
CA LEU A 45 14.89 -7.71 -1.73
C LEU A 45 15.26 -6.82 -0.55
N GLY A 46 16.26 -5.94 -0.69
CA GLY A 46 16.65 -4.98 0.32
C GLY A 46 15.50 -4.05 0.71
N GLN A 47 14.80 -3.50 -0.28
CA GLN A 47 13.66 -2.62 -0.02
C GLN A 47 12.52 -3.37 0.67
N LEU A 48 12.15 -4.55 0.18
CA LEU A 48 11.07 -5.34 0.75
C LEU A 48 11.42 -5.85 2.16
N ALA A 49 12.65 -6.30 2.39
CA ALA A 49 13.11 -6.74 3.70
C ALA A 49 13.03 -5.61 4.72
N TYR A 50 13.45 -4.39 4.35
CA TYR A 50 13.38 -3.25 5.25
C TYR A 50 11.93 -2.87 5.59
N LEU A 51 11.00 -2.91 4.62
CA LEU A 51 9.58 -2.69 4.88
C LEU A 51 9.01 -3.71 5.88
N GLN A 52 9.36 -4.99 5.76
CA GLN A 52 8.89 -6.02 6.70
C GLN A 52 9.51 -5.86 8.09
N LEU A 53 10.77 -5.44 8.17
CA LEU A 53 11.43 -5.11 9.44
C LEU A 53 10.78 -3.90 10.11
N SER A 54 10.48 -2.83 9.37
CA SER A 54 9.78 -1.65 9.90
C SER A 54 8.35 -1.99 10.36
N ASN A 55 7.64 -2.87 9.66
CA ASN A 55 6.34 -3.38 10.12
C ASN A 55 6.47 -4.11 11.46
N PHE A 56 7.48 -4.97 11.62
CA PHE A 56 7.76 -5.63 12.91
C PHE A 56 8.02 -4.60 14.03
N GLU A 57 8.85 -3.59 13.78
CA GLU A 57 9.12 -2.52 14.77
C GLU A 57 7.84 -1.77 15.17
N ILE A 58 6.99 -1.40 14.20
CA ILE A 58 5.74 -0.70 14.47
C ILE A 58 4.77 -1.57 15.30
N LEU A 59 4.61 -2.84 14.92
CA LEU A 59 3.69 -3.75 15.59
C LEU A 59 4.15 -4.07 17.02
N THR A 60 5.46 -4.27 17.21
CA THR A 60 6.03 -4.50 18.55
C THR A 60 5.91 -3.28 19.45
N ALA A 61 6.13 -2.06 18.92
CA ALA A 61 5.92 -0.83 19.68
C ALA A 61 4.45 -0.67 20.11
N ALA A 62 3.50 -1.09 19.27
CA ALA A 62 2.08 -1.04 19.56
C ALA A 62 1.64 -2.00 20.68
N LEU A 63 2.41 -3.06 21.00
CA LEU A 63 2.08 -4.02 22.06
C LEU A 63 1.87 -3.37 23.43
N LYS A 64 2.59 -2.28 23.71
CA LYS A 64 2.49 -1.53 24.97
C LYS A 64 1.10 -0.90 25.15
N TYR A 65 0.45 -0.52 24.04
CA TYR A 65 -0.81 0.22 24.02
C TYR A 65 -2.00 -0.66 23.66
N SER A 66 -1.81 -1.99 23.63
CA SER A 66 -2.89 -2.92 23.29
C SER A 66 -4.04 -2.83 24.31
N PRO A 67 -5.30 -2.73 23.87
CA PRO A 67 -6.46 -2.54 24.76
C PRO A 67 -6.68 -3.65 25.78
N ASN A 68 -6.28 -4.88 25.45
CA ASN A 68 -6.44 -6.04 26.31
C ASN A 68 -5.36 -7.10 26.04
N THR A 69 -5.20 -8.04 26.96
CA THR A 69 -4.17 -9.07 26.89
C THR A 69 -4.38 -10.04 25.71
N SER A 70 -5.62 -10.30 25.29
CA SER A 70 -5.90 -11.16 24.13
C SER A 70 -5.34 -10.52 22.85
N TYR A 71 -5.68 -9.26 22.60
CA TYR A 71 -5.19 -8.53 21.43
C TYR A 71 -3.68 -8.39 21.46
N LYS A 72 -3.09 -8.23 22.65
CA LYS A 72 -1.65 -8.18 22.82
C LYS A 72 -0.96 -9.49 22.42
N ALA A 73 -1.52 -10.64 22.80
CA ALA A 73 -0.97 -11.94 22.45
C ALA A 73 -1.04 -12.18 20.94
N GLU A 74 -2.18 -11.92 20.32
CA GLU A 74 -2.37 -12.10 18.86
C GLU A 74 -1.53 -11.10 18.04
N LEU A 75 -1.44 -9.85 18.47
CA LEU A 75 -0.56 -8.85 17.85
C LEU A 75 0.92 -9.24 17.97
N SER A 76 1.31 -9.91 19.07
CA SER A 76 2.68 -10.41 19.23
C SER A 76 3.00 -11.52 18.22
N GLU A 77 2.06 -12.44 17.99
CA GLU A 77 2.19 -13.47 16.97
C GLU A 77 2.28 -12.85 15.57
N ALA A 78 1.41 -11.90 15.27
CA ALA A 78 1.43 -11.19 13.99
C ALA A 78 2.74 -10.42 13.75
N ALA A 79 3.29 -9.77 14.78
CA ALA A 79 4.59 -9.11 14.71
C ALA A 79 5.70 -10.14 14.42
N ALA A 80 5.71 -11.29 15.10
CA ALA A 80 6.67 -12.35 14.82
C ALA A 80 6.62 -12.83 13.36
N LYS A 81 5.43 -12.90 12.75
CA LYS A 81 5.29 -13.21 11.32
C LYS A 81 5.91 -12.17 10.41
N SER A 82 5.77 -10.88 10.70
CA SER A 82 6.49 -9.82 9.95
C SER A 82 8.01 -9.99 10.05
N PHE A 83 8.52 -10.36 11.23
CA PHE A 83 9.95 -10.65 11.39
C PHE A 83 10.39 -11.89 10.61
N ASP A 84 9.57 -12.95 10.59
CA ASP A 84 9.82 -14.14 9.77
C ASP A 84 9.89 -13.81 8.27
N LYS A 85 9.03 -12.91 7.77
CA LYS A 85 9.11 -12.40 6.38
C LYS A 85 10.45 -11.71 6.13
N TYR A 86 10.85 -10.79 7.01
CA TYR A 86 12.16 -10.13 6.93
C TYR A 86 13.32 -11.14 6.91
N ARG A 87 13.29 -12.15 7.79
CA ARG A 87 14.34 -13.18 7.87
C ARG A 87 14.44 -14.00 6.59
N GLN A 88 13.32 -14.37 5.98
CA GLN A 88 13.30 -15.11 4.71
C GLN A 88 13.95 -14.30 3.59
N LEU A 89 13.57 -13.02 3.46
CA LEU A 89 14.13 -12.12 2.44
C LEU A 89 15.61 -11.85 2.67
N SER A 90 16.02 -11.64 3.92
CA SER A 90 17.43 -11.45 4.28
C SER A 90 18.27 -12.70 4.02
N LYS A 91 17.72 -13.89 4.25
CA LYS A 91 18.37 -15.15 3.89
C LYS A 91 18.62 -15.22 2.38
N LYS A 92 17.67 -14.80 1.56
CA LYS A 92 17.84 -14.74 0.10
C LYS A 92 18.90 -13.75 -0.35
N LEU A 93 18.99 -12.59 0.30
CA LEU A 93 20.10 -11.65 0.05
C LEU A 93 21.47 -12.30 0.30
N VAL A 94 21.62 -13.05 1.40
CA VAL A 94 22.86 -13.79 1.71
C VAL A 94 23.14 -14.87 0.67
N GLU A 95 22.13 -15.63 0.24
CA GLU A 95 22.26 -16.64 -0.82
C GLU A 95 22.72 -16.03 -2.17
N LEU A 96 22.34 -14.78 -2.45
CA LEU A 96 22.81 -13.98 -3.60
C LEU A 96 24.19 -13.30 -3.37
N GLY A 97 24.87 -13.64 -2.28
CA GLY A 97 26.18 -13.08 -1.92
C GLY A 97 26.12 -11.59 -1.59
N ALA A 98 25.01 -11.10 -1.04
CA ALA A 98 24.85 -9.72 -0.58
C ALA A 98 24.79 -9.64 0.96
N ASP A 99 25.21 -8.51 1.51
CA ASP A 99 24.95 -8.19 2.92
C ASP A 99 23.54 -7.58 3.05
N PRO A 100 22.60 -8.22 3.78
CA PRO A 100 21.26 -7.69 3.95
C PRO A 100 21.23 -6.27 4.50
N ALA A 101 22.13 -5.92 5.43
CA ALA A 101 22.16 -4.58 5.99
C ALA A 101 22.56 -3.54 4.94
N ALA A 102 23.61 -3.83 4.16
CA ALA A 102 24.05 -2.98 3.06
C ALA A 102 22.95 -2.75 2.01
N GLU A 103 22.17 -3.78 1.67
CA GLU A 103 21.08 -3.68 0.68
C GLU A 103 19.82 -3.00 1.23
N MET A 104 19.59 -3.02 2.54
CA MET A 104 18.48 -2.30 3.19
C MET A 104 18.79 -0.81 3.40
N ASN A 105 20.04 -0.47 3.73
CA ASN A 105 20.46 0.88 4.11
C ASN A 105 20.04 2.01 3.14
N PRO A 106 20.06 1.83 1.80
CA PRO A 106 19.63 2.86 0.86
C PRO A 106 18.18 3.30 1.03
N PHE A 107 17.32 2.45 1.61
CA PHE A 107 15.89 2.71 1.74
C PHE A 107 15.49 3.23 3.13
N LYS A 108 16.42 3.19 4.10
CA LYS A 108 16.19 3.53 5.50
C LYS A 108 15.52 4.89 5.68
N GLU A 109 16.14 5.93 5.15
CA GLU A 109 15.67 7.31 5.35
C GLU A 109 14.30 7.54 4.72
N ARG A 110 14.10 7.09 3.48
CA ARG A 110 12.83 7.26 2.77
C ARG A 110 11.68 6.57 3.50
N ILE A 111 11.89 5.32 3.93
CA ILE A 111 10.87 4.54 4.65
C ILE A 111 10.62 5.12 6.05
N ALA A 112 11.65 5.64 6.71
CA ALA A 112 11.49 6.37 7.98
C ALA A 112 10.61 7.62 7.79
N VAL A 113 10.83 8.41 6.74
CA VAL A 113 9.98 9.57 6.39
C VAL A 113 8.54 9.16 6.10
N PHE A 114 8.34 8.09 5.34
CA PHE A 114 7.00 7.53 5.12
C PHE A 114 6.31 7.19 6.45
N HIS A 115 7.03 6.55 7.38
CA HIS A 115 6.48 6.20 8.68
C HIS A 115 6.25 7.40 9.60
N SER A 116 7.09 8.44 9.55
CA SER A 116 6.90 9.66 10.32
C SER A 116 5.68 10.46 9.85
N ASN A 117 5.40 10.46 8.55
CA ASN A 117 4.22 11.13 7.98
C ASN A 117 2.91 10.39 8.28
N THR A 118 3.02 9.12 8.69
CA THR A 118 1.90 8.22 8.93
C THR A 118 1.83 7.77 10.41
N ILE A 119 2.22 8.62 11.35
CA ILE A 119 2.09 8.32 12.79
C ILE A 119 0.60 8.39 13.18
N GLY A 120 0.07 7.27 13.70
CA GLY A 120 -1.30 7.21 14.22
C GLY A 120 -1.40 7.79 15.63
N LEU A 121 -2.58 8.30 15.97
CA LEU A 121 -2.88 8.91 17.28
C LEU A 121 -2.98 7.89 18.42
N ASP A 122 -3.38 6.66 18.11
CA ASP A 122 -3.55 5.58 19.07
C ASP A 122 -3.32 4.20 18.47
N TRP A 123 -3.56 3.17 19.29
CA TRP A 123 -3.38 1.78 18.91
C TRP A 123 -4.21 1.37 17.69
N TYR A 124 -5.48 1.81 17.58
CA TYR A 124 -6.36 1.44 16.48
C TYR A 124 -5.90 2.08 15.16
N GLU A 125 -5.46 3.34 15.20
CA GLU A 125 -4.87 3.99 14.03
C GLU A 125 -3.56 3.33 13.58
N VAL A 126 -2.77 2.79 14.51
CA VAL A 126 -1.59 1.98 14.18
C VAL A 126 -1.98 0.66 13.51
N VAL A 127 -3.01 -0.03 14.01
CA VAL A 127 -3.50 -1.28 13.40
C VAL A 127 -4.06 -1.00 12.00
N VAL A 128 -4.87 0.05 11.83
CA VAL A 128 -5.38 0.48 10.51
C VAL A 128 -4.23 0.85 9.57
N LYS A 129 -3.23 1.59 10.06
CA LYS A 129 -2.03 1.93 9.29
C LYS A 129 -1.41 0.67 8.73
N VAL A 130 -0.96 -0.24 9.58
CA VAL A 130 -0.25 -1.43 9.09
C VAL A 130 -1.18 -2.26 8.19
N TYR A 131 -2.47 -2.39 8.51
CA TYR A 131 -3.42 -3.20 7.73
C TYR A 131 -3.54 -2.69 6.29
N LEU A 132 -3.70 -1.37 6.13
CA LEU A 132 -3.88 -0.77 4.82
C LEU A 132 -2.56 -0.63 4.06
N THR A 133 -1.49 -0.19 4.74
CA THR A 133 -0.21 0.07 4.08
C THR A 133 0.52 -1.22 3.74
N SER A 134 0.64 -2.17 4.68
CA SER A 134 1.31 -3.44 4.43
C SER A 134 0.51 -4.30 3.46
N GLY A 135 -0.84 -4.27 3.53
CA GLY A 135 -1.68 -4.96 2.56
C GLY A 135 -1.45 -4.47 1.13
N LEU A 136 -1.39 -3.15 0.94
CA LEU A 136 -1.16 -2.56 -0.38
C LEU A 136 0.26 -2.81 -0.90
N LEU A 137 1.26 -2.68 -0.02
CA LEU A 137 2.65 -2.94 -0.37
C LEU A 137 2.87 -4.42 -0.69
N ASP A 138 2.31 -5.36 0.09
CA ASP A 138 2.42 -6.79 -0.18
C ASP A 138 1.81 -7.15 -1.56
N ASP A 139 0.65 -6.58 -1.93
CA ASP A 139 0.06 -6.78 -3.27
C ASP A 139 0.98 -6.23 -4.37
N PHE A 140 1.52 -5.04 -4.15
CA PHE A 140 2.40 -4.38 -5.09
C PHE A 140 3.69 -5.19 -5.31
N TYR A 141 4.38 -5.59 -4.24
CA TYR A 141 5.63 -6.34 -4.35
C TYR A 141 5.42 -7.74 -4.91
N SER A 142 4.28 -8.39 -4.62
CA SER A 142 3.92 -9.66 -5.26
C SER A 142 3.82 -9.51 -6.78
N ARG A 143 3.25 -8.41 -7.28
CA ARG A 143 3.18 -8.13 -8.71
C ARG A 143 4.50 -7.69 -9.30
N LEU A 144 5.26 -6.86 -8.58
CA LEU A 144 6.57 -6.37 -9.00
C LEU A 144 7.58 -7.52 -9.10
N ALA A 145 7.43 -8.56 -8.28
CA ALA A 145 8.27 -9.76 -8.34
C ALA A 145 8.22 -10.50 -9.69
N SER A 146 7.21 -10.22 -10.54
CA SER A 146 7.10 -10.82 -11.88
C SER A 146 8.29 -10.54 -12.82
N GLY A 147 9.10 -9.51 -12.54
CA GLY A 147 10.33 -9.22 -13.28
C GLY A 147 11.59 -9.89 -12.73
N LEU A 148 11.48 -10.64 -11.63
CA LEU A 148 12.55 -11.50 -11.12
C LEU A 148 12.56 -12.82 -11.89
N ASP A 149 13.59 -13.64 -11.67
CA ASP A 149 13.57 -15.03 -12.13
C ASP A 149 12.49 -15.85 -11.38
N ASP A 150 12.06 -16.95 -11.98
CA ASP A 150 10.91 -17.73 -11.51
C ASP A 150 11.11 -18.28 -10.08
N GLU A 151 12.33 -18.67 -9.72
CA GLU A 151 12.65 -19.20 -8.39
C GLU A 151 12.54 -18.10 -7.33
N LEU A 152 13.15 -16.94 -7.60
CA LEU A 152 13.14 -15.83 -6.67
C LEU A 152 11.74 -15.21 -6.56
N GLN A 153 10.99 -15.14 -7.66
CA GLN A 153 9.59 -14.71 -7.64
C GLN A 153 8.78 -15.60 -6.69
N ALA A 154 8.88 -16.93 -6.82
CA ALA A 154 8.13 -17.86 -5.98
C ALA A 154 8.48 -17.73 -4.49
N GLU A 155 9.74 -17.47 -4.15
CA GLU A 155 10.16 -17.26 -2.76
C GLU A 155 9.63 -15.94 -2.18
N VAL A 156 9.60 -14.87 -2.98
CA VAL A 156 8.99 -13.60 -2.57
C VAL A 156 7.49 -13.77 -2.33
N GLU A 157 6.77 -14.41 -3.26
CA GLU A 157 5.33 -14.68 -3.12
C GLU A 157 5.04 -15.55 -1.88
N LYS A 158 5.88 -16.55 -1.63
CA LYS A 158 5.78 -17.40 -0.44
C LYS A 158 5.99 -16.60 0.85
N ALA A 159 6.97 -15.71 0.90
CA ALA A 159 7.20 -14.85 2.06
C ALA A 159 5.98 -13.94 2.33
N LEU A 160 5.38 -13.37 1.27
CA LEU A 160 4.23 -12.46 1.39
C LEU A 160 2.87 -13.17 1.60
N LYS A 161 2.84 -14.51 1.54
CA LYS A 161 1.61 -15.31 1.68
C LYS A 161 1.02 -15.29 3.09
N ASP A 162 1.82 -15.02 4.12
CA ASP A 162 1.30 -14.95 5.50
C ASP A 162 0.32 -13.78 5.66
N LYS A 163 -0.90 -14.12 6.10
CA LYS A 163 -2.02 -13.19 6.33
C LYS A 163 -2.43 -13.13 7.82
N THR A 164 -1.54 -13.50 8.73
CA THR A 164 -1.84 -13.58 10.17
C THR A 164 -2.26 -12.22 10.71
N PHE A 165 -1.47 -11.18 10.41
CA PHE A 165 -1.81 -9.81 10.80
C PHE A 165 -3.12 -9.31 10.15
N GLU A 166 -3.36 -9.62 8.87
CA GLU A 166 -4.58 -9.23 8.17
C GLU A 166 -5.83 -9.81 8.85
N LYS A 167 -5.81 -11.10 9.23
CA LYS A 167 -6.93 -11.73 9.93
C LYS A 167 -7.18 -11.09 11.29
N PHE A 168 -6.10 -10.86 12.05
CA PHE A 168 -6.16 -10.16 13.33
C PHE A 168 -6.76 -8.76 13.17
N ALA A 169 -6.20 -7.94 12.28
CA ALA A 169 -6.62 -6.56 12.06
C ALA A 169 -8.10 -6.47 11.65
N LYS A 170 -8.55 -7.31 10.71
CA LYS A 170 -9.95 -7.34 10.28
C LYS A 170 -10.88 -7.55 11.47
N ARG A 171 -10.63 -8.58 12.26
CA ARG A 171 -11.46 -8.94 13.41
C ARG A 171 -11.50 -7.81 14.43
N VAL A 172 -10.35 -7.35 14.92
CA VAL A 172 -10.31 -6.35 16.00
C VAL A 172 -10.83 -4.98 15.57
N LEU A 173 -10.64 -4.60 14.30
CA LEU A 173 -11.14 -3.34 13.78
C LEU A 173 -12.66 -3.38 13.61
N THR A 174 -13.21 -4.45 13.02
CA THR A 174 -14.66 -4.61 12.91
C THR A 174 -15.33 -4.60 14.28
N GLU A 175 -14.82 -5.38 15.24
CA GLU A 175 -15.34 -5.41 16.63
C GLU A 175 -15.31 -4.01 17.28
N ALA A 176 -14.23 -3.25 17.10
CA ALA A 176 -14.09 -1.92 17.67
C ALA A 176 -15.00 -0.87 17.00
N ILE A 177 -15.17 -0.96 15.68
CA ILE A 177 -16.02 -0.05 14.90
C ILE A 177 -17.50 -0.29 15.19
N GLU A 178 -17.91 -1.55 15.37
CA GLU A 178 -19.27 -1.90 15.78
C GLU A 178 -19.60 -1.38 17.18
N ALA A 179 -18.63 -1.40 18.09
CA ALA A 179 -18.79 -0.90 19.45
C ALA A 179 -18.77 0.65 19.54
N ASP A 180 -18.03 1.32 18.66
CA ASP A 180 -17.88 2.78 18.65
C ASP A 180 -17.94 3.37 17.22
N PRO A 181 -19.11 3.89 16.79
CA PRO A 181 -19.26 4.54 15.49
C PRO A 181 -18.42 5.81 15.29
N VAL A 182 -18.05 6.50 16.38
CA VAL A 182 -17.19 7.69 16.32
C VAL A 182 -15.76 7.27 15.98
N LEU A 183 -15.29 6.17 16.58
CA LEU A 183 -14.03 5.53 16.19
C LEU A 183 -14.05 5.17 14.70
N GLY A 184 -15.11 4.52 14.21
CA GLY A 184 -15.26 4.18 12.79
C GLY A 184 -15.12 5.39 11.87
N SER A 185 -15.79 6.51 12.18
CA SER A 185 -15.69 7.74 11.38
C SER A 185 -14.26 8.30 11.34
N ARG A 186 -13.55 8.27 12.48
CA ARG A 186 -12.15 8.71 12.56
C ARG A 186 -11.22 7.79 11.78
N LEU A 187 -11.35 6.48 11.94
CA LEU A 187 -10.53 5.50 11.23
C LEU A 187 -10.75 5.56 9.71
N ALA A 188 -11.97 5.87 9.25
CA ALA A 188 -12.24 6.10 7.83
C ALA A 188 -11.45 7.28 7.27
N LEU A 189 -11.41 8.41 8.00
CA LEU A 189 -10.62 9.59 7.60
C LEU A 189 -9.12 9.26 7.58
N TRP A 190 -8.64 8.53 8.59
CA TRP A 190 -7.26 8.08 8.67
C TRP A 190 -6.88 7.17 7.50
N GLY A 191 -7.71 6.18 7.18
CA GLY A 191 -7.50 5.28 6.05
C GLY A 191 -7.38 6.01 4.70
N ARG A 192 -8.27 6.99 4.44
CA ARG A 192 -8.19 7.83 3.23
C ARG A 192 -6.91 8.66 3.16
N ARG A 193 -6.46 9.20 4.30
CA ARG A 193 -5.21 9.98 4.36
C ARG A 193 -4.01 9.10 4.01
N LEU A 194 -3.95 7.89 4.57
CA LEU A 194 -2.83 6.95 4.37
C LEU A 194 -2.60 6.61 2.89
N MET A 195 -3.66 6.53 2.08
CA MET A 195 -3.55 6.23 0.64
C MET A 195 -2.53 7.14 -0.06
N GLY A 196 -2.58 8.45 0.20
CA GLY A 196 -1.68 9.41 -0.43
C GLY A 196 -0.21 9.10 -0.15
N ASP A 197 0.12 8.88 1.12
CA ASP A 197 1.49 8.57 1.55
C ASP A 197 1.99 7.23 0.99
N VAL A 198 1.13 6.19 0.96
CA VAL A 198 1.53 4.88 0.41
C VAL A 198 1.78 4.97 -1.10
N LEU A 199 0.98 5.74 -1.84
CA LEU A 199 1.21 5.96 -3.28
C LEU A 199 2.55 6.64 -3.56
N LEU A 200 2.99 7.55 -2.67
CA LEU A 200 4.31 8.17 -2.79
C LEU A 200 5.43 7.14 -2.58
N GLU A 201 5.32 6.28 -1.56
CA GLU A 201 6.31 5.21 -1.32
C GLU A 201 6.34 4.19 -2.47
N LEU A 202 5.18 3.81 -3.01
CA LEU A 202 5.05 2.92 -4.17
C LEU A 202 5.76 3.49 -5.40
N ARG A 203 5.54 4.77 -5.69
CA ARG A 203 6.20 5.45 -6.83
C ARG A 203 7.71 5.47 -6.65
N ALA A 204 8.20 5.64 -5.43
CA ALA A 204 9.63 5.67 -5.12
C ALA A 204 10.33 4.31 -5.24
N ALA A 205 9.59 3.21 -5.41
CA ALA A 205 10.17 1.91 -5.76
C ALA A 205 10.63 1.82 -7.23
N PHE A 206 10.21 2.76 -8.08
CA PHE A 206 10.56 2.78 -9.49
C PHE A 206 11.69 3.77 -9.81
N ASP A 207 12.48 3.43 -10.83
CA ASP A 207 13.40 4.38 -11.47
C ASP A 207 12.62 5.26 -12.47
N ASN A 208 12.40 6.53 -12.13
CA ASN A 208 11.66 7.48 -12.96
C ASN A 208 12.29 7.65 -14.35
N ARG A 209 13.62 7.62 -14.46
CA ARG A 209 14.29 7.72 -15.77
C ARG A 209 14.04 6.46 -16.59
N LYS A 210 14.05 5.27 -15.96
CA LYS A 210 13.68 4.00 -16.62
C LYS A 210 12.23 4.04 -17.11
N LEU A 211 11.29 4.52 -16.30
CA LEU A 211 9.87 4.69 -16.67
C LEU A 211 9.70 5.65 -17.85
N ALA A 212 10.47 6.74 -17.89
CA ALA A 212 10.46 7.74 -18.94
C ALA A 212 11.36 7.42 -20.15
N HIS A 213 12.00 6.25 -20.19
CA HIS A 213 12.93 5.83 -21.25
C HIS A 213 14.12 6.79 -21.43
N ILE A 214 14.60 7.38 -20.33
CA ILE A 214 15.76 8.26 -20.30
C ILE A 214 17.00 7.48 -19.87
N PRO A 215 18.09 7.46 -20.66
CA PRO A 215 19.34 6.85 -20.25
C PRO A 215 19.92 7.52 -18.99
N LYS A 216 20.49 6.72 -18.07
CA LYS A 216 21.14 7.25 -16.85
C LYS A 216 22.28 8.23 -17.15
N THR A 217 22.94 8.10 -18.30
CA THR A 217 24.06 8.95 -18.74
C THR A 217 23.62 10.33 -19.24
N LYS A 218 22.33 10.53 -19.53
CA LYS A 218 21.81 11.83 -19.99
C LYS A 218 21.79 12.81 -18.81
N LYS A 219 22.47 13.95 -18.95
CA LYS A 219 22.35 15.09 -18.03
C LYS A 219 21.07 15.85 -18.38
N LEU A 220 20.29 16.20 -17.36
CA LEU A 220 19.05 16.96 -17.48
C LEU A 220 19.16 18.24 -16.65
N SER A 221 18.49 19.31 -17.07
CA SER A 221 18.22 20.45 -16.17
C SER A 221 17.19 20.06 -15.11
N VAL A 222 17.03 20.90 -14.08
CA VAL A 222 16.01 20.68 -13.02
C VAL A 222 14.61 20.65 -13.63
N GLU A 223 14.32 21.53 -14.59
CA GLU A 223 13.03 21.58 -15.29
C GLU A 223 12.79 20.31 -16.12
N GLU A 224 13.82 19.84 -16.84
CA GLU A 224 13.73 18.59 -17.60
C GLU A 224 13.53 17.37 -16.69
N GLU A 225 14.19 17.34 -15.53
CA GLU A 225 14.05 16.27 -14.54
C GLU A 225 12.63 16.26 -13.94
N ASN A 226 12.05 17.43 -13.67
CA ASN A 226 10.65 17.56 -13.26
C ASN A 226 9.68 17.06 -14.33
N GLN A 227 9.91 17.37 -15.61
CA GLN A 227 9.09 16.86 -16.71
C GLN A 227 9.19 15.34 -16.86
N VAL A 228 10.40 14.78 -16.71
CA VAL A 228 10.65 13.34 -16.72
C VAL A 228 9.91 12.64 -15.58
N ASN A 229 9.96 13.19 -14.37
CA ASN A 229 9.23 12.67 -13.22
C ASN A 229 7.72 12.67 -13.45
N LEU A 230 7.17 13.75 -14.02
CA LEU A 230 5.74 13.84 -14.34
C LEU A 230 5.32 12.82 -15.41
N ALA A 231 6.13 12.67 -16.47
CA ALA A 231 5.88 11.69 -17.52
C ALA A 231 5.95 10.25 -16.99
N ALA A 232 6.90 9.94 -16.10
CA ALA A 232 7.02 8.65 -15.45
C ALA A 232 5.75 8.29 -14.65
N TYR A 233 5.18 9.24 -13.92
CA TYR A 233 3.97 9.01 -13.13
C TYR A 233 2.74 8.66 -13.98
N SER A 234 2.61 9.24 -15.18
CA SER A 234 1.51 8.90 -16.08
C SER A 234 1.50 7.41 -16.48
N LYS A 235 2.68 6.78 -16.53
CA LYS A 235 2.81 5.34 -16.84
C LYS A 235 2.27 4.46 -15.72
N LEU A 236 2.28 4.94 -14.47
CA LEU A 236 1.82 4.20 -13.31
C LEU A 236 0.32 4.34 -13.06
N GLU A 237 -0.41 5.16 -13.81
CA GLU A 237 -1.85 5.41 -13.61
C GLU A 237 -2.71 4.12 -13.57
N PRO A 238 -2.51 3.12 -14.44
CA PRO A 238 -3.24 1.85 -14.35
C PRO A 238 -2.98 1.12 -13.03
N LEU A 239 -1.72 1.05 -12.60
CA LEU A 239 -1.33 0.43 -11.33
C LEU A 239 -1.98 1.14 -10.14
N ILE A 240 -1.89 2.48 -10.13
CA ILE A 240 -2.46 3.32 -9.07
C ILE A 240 -3.96 3.12 -8.99
N SER A 241 -4.66 3.05 -10.14
CA SER A 241 -6.10 2.82 -10.19
C SER A 241 -6.48 1.47 -9.57
N GLU A 242 -5.75 0.41 -9.92
CA GLU A 242 -5.97 -0.94 -9.37
C GLU A 242 -5.71 -1.00 -7.86
N LEU A 243 -4.58 -0.44 -7.41
CA LEU A 243 -4.21 -0.39 -5.99
C LEU A 243 -5.20 0.46 -5.17
N THR A 244 -5.73 1.55 -5.75
CA THR A 244 -6.80 2.35 -5.13
C THR A 244 -8.08 1.53 -4.95
N GLY A 245 -8.43 0.69 -5.94
CA GLY A 245 -9.55 -0.26 -5.83
C GLY A 245 -9.33 -1.30 -4.72
N ALA A 246 -8.13 -1.88 -4.66
CA ALA A 246 -7.76 -2.85 -3.63
C ALA A 246 -7.80 -2.25 -2.21
N HIS A 247 -7.33 -1.02 -2.03
CA HIS A 247 -7.46 -0.31 -0.76
C HIS A 247 -8.91 0.00 -0.40
N SER A 248 -9.72 0.45 -1.37
CA SER A 248 -11.14 0.71 -1.13
C SER A 248 -11.85 -0.55 -0.65
N SER A 249 -11.55 -1.69 -1.28
CA SER A 249 -12.08 -3.00 -0.88
C SER A 249 -11.64 -3.38 0.55
N ARG A 250 -10.38 -3.12 0.92
CA ARG A 250 -9.90 -3.37 2.30
C ARG A 250 -10.61 -2.50 3.34
N MET A 251 -10.84 -1.23 3.03
CA MET A 251 -11.60 -0.32 3.89
C MET A 251 -13.03 -0.84 4.10
N GLU A 252 -13.70 -1.26 3.02
CA GLU A 252 -15.06 -1.79 3.07
C GLU A 252 -15.16 -3.08 3.91
N VAL A 253 -14.16 -3.97 3.82
CA VAL A 253 -14.14 -5.23 4.59
C VAL A 253 -14.16 -4.99 6.11
N ILE A 254 -13.57 -3.90 6.59
CA ILE A 254 -13.58 -3.53 8.02
C ILE A 254 -14.71 -2.54 8.37
N GLY A 255 -15.68 -2.35 7.48
CA GLY A 255 -16.83 -1.48 7.71
C GLY A 255 -16.52 0.02 7.57
N LEU A 256 -15.40 0.39 6.93
CA LEU A 256 -15.02 1.78 6.71
C LEU A 256 -15.38 2.24 5.29
N THR A 257 -15.67 3.53 5.18
CA THR A 257 -15.89 4.19 3.88
C THR A 257 -14.57 4.69 3.29
N ALA A 258 -14.28 4.23 2.07
CA ALA A 258 -13.17 4.69 1.25
C ALA A 258 -13.52 5.97 0.47
#